data_AF-A0A4U5NMN1-F1
#
_entry.id   AF-A0A4U5NMN1-F1
#
_cell.length_a   1.000
_cell.length_b   1.000
_cell.length_c   1.000
_cell.angle_alpha   90.00
_cell.angle_beta   90.00
_cell.angle_gamma   90.00
#
_symmetry.space_group_name_H-M   'P 1'
#
loop_
_entity.id
_entity.type
_entity.pdbx_description
1 polymer ?
#
loop_
_entity_poly.entity_id
_entity_poly.type
_entity_poly.pdbx_seq_one_letter_code
_entity_poly.pdbx_strand_id
1 'polypeptide(L)'
;MSNSGAFYLASNVGGKIEKTQVKSAVKKYEKYHVGGDDEERKANYTDMVNKYYDLVTSFYEYGWGESFHFAPRWKWESLRESIKRHEHFLALQLGLKKGQKVLDVGCGIGGPLKG
;
A
#
# COMPACT_ATOMS: atom_id res chain seq x y z
N MET A 1 17.39 0.22 -24.16
CA MET A 1 18.18 0.73 -23.02
C MET A 1 17.42 0.35 -21.75
N SER A 2 18.00 -0.51 -20.91
CA SER A 2 17.34 -1.10 -19.74
C SER A 2 17.34 -0.13 -18.57
N ASN A 3 16.20 0.46 -18.25
CA ASN A 3 16.00 1.24 -17.02
C ASN A 3 15.75 0.29 -15.83
N SER A 4 16.74 -0.53 -15.52
CA SER A 4 16.74 -1.48 -14.41
C SER A 4 17.49 -0.87 -13.22
N GLY A 5 16.91 0.19 -12.63
CA GLY A 5 17.46 0.88 -11.46
C GLY A 5 16.40 1.09 -10.38
N ALA A 6 16.84 1.32 -9.13
CA ALA A 6 15.99 1.59 -7.98
C ALA A 6 14.94 2.69 -8.23
N PHE A 7 15.19 3.60 -9.18
CA PHE A 7 14.25 4.62 -9.65
C PHE A 7 13.00 4.06 -10.35
N TYR A 8 13.12 2.97 -11.12
CA TYR A 8 11.98 2.31 -11.78
C TYR A 8 11.12 1.52 -10.78
N LEU A 9 11.74 0.95 -9.75
CA LEU A 9 11.05 0.36 -8.60
C LEU A 9 10.35 1.45 -7.78
N ALA A 10 10.96 2.62 -7.63
CA ALA A 10 10.39 3.79 -6.95
C ALA A 10 9.24 4.48 -7.71
N SER A 11 9.08 4.27 -9.02
CA SER A 11 7.97 4.83 -9.81
C SER A 11 6.69 3.97 -9.78
N ASN A 12 6.77 2.72 -9.29
CA ASN A 12 5.63 1.81 -9.18
C ASN A 12 5.14 1.59 -7.74
N VAL A 13 5.74 2.30 -6.78
CA VAL A 13 5.34 2.35 -5.37
C VAL A 13 4.33 3.47 -5.15
N GLY A 14 3.33 3.22 -4.29
CA GLY A 14 2.12 4.04 -4.19
C GLY A 14 2.28 5.40 -3.49
N GLY A 15 3.46 5.72 -2.96
CA GLY A 15 3.73 7.02 -2.35
C GLY A 15 3.99 8.09 -3.41
N LYS A 16 3.02 8.97 -3.65
CA LYS A 16 3.10 10.02 -4.68
C LYS A 16 3.84 11.29 -4.25
N ILE A 17 4.55 11.24 -3.12
CA ILE A 17 5.13 12.44 -2.52
C ILE A 17 6.58 12.63 -2.93
N GLU A 18 6.87 13.79 -3.52
CA GLU A 18 8.24 14.18 -3.81
C GLU A 18 9.03 14.38 -2.51
N LYS A 19 10.31 14.03 -2.51
CA LYS A 19 11.18 14.13 -1.31
C LYS A 19 11.17 15.52 -0.69
N THR A 20 11.06 16.57 -1.51
CA THR A 20 11.00 17.98 -1.10
C THR A 20 9.69 18.33 -0.38
N GLN A 21 8.62 17.56 -0.62
CA GLN A 21 7.29 17.79 -0.06
C GLN A 21 7.03 17.02 1.23
N VAL A 22 7.81 15.98 1.54
CA VAL A 22 7.62 15.12 2.73
C VAL A 22 7.47 15.92 4.02
N LYS A 23 8.38 16.87 4.29
CA LYS A 23 8.31 17.68 5.52
C LYS A 23 7.02 18.49 5.65
N SER A 24 6.50 19.02 4.55
CA SER A 24 5.28 19.83 4.58
C SER A 24 4.03 18.96 4.73
N ALA A 25 4.02 17.76 4.12
CA ALA A 25 2.96 16.78 4.31
C ALA A 25 2.90 16.26 5.75
N VAL A 26 4.04 15.92 6.36
CA VAL A 26 4.11 15.50 7.78
C VAL A 26 3.53 16.58 8.69
N LYS A 27 3.97 17.84 8.57
CA LYS A 27 3.43 18.94 9.40
C LYS A 27 1.92 19.12 9.25
N LYS A 28 1.40 19.02 8.02
CA LYS A 28 -0.04 19.12 7.78
C LYS A 28 -0.80 17.93 8.38
N TYR A 29 -0.25 16.72 8.27
CA TYR A 29 -0.83 15.52 8.87
C TYR A 29 -0.85 15.60 10.40
N GLU A 30 0.26 16.00 11.02
CA GLU A 30 0.36 16.19 12.48
C GLU A 30 -0.67 17.21 13.00
N LYS A 31 -0.94 18.29 12.26
CA LYS A 31 -1.96 19.29 12.63
C LYS A 31 -3.36 18.68 12.80
N TYR A 32 -3.70 17.63 12.04
CA TYR A 32 -4.98 16.93 12.21
C TYR A 32 -5.08 16.15 13.53
N HIS A 33 -3.96 15.84 14.19
CA HIS A 33 -3.93 15.02 15.39
C HIS A 33 -3.54 15.80 16.66
N VAL A 34 -2.73 16.85 16.51
CA VAL A 34 -2.22 17.64 17.64
C VAL A 34 -2.87 19.02 17.62
N GLY A 35 -3.80 19.25 18.54
CA GLY A 35 -4.45 20.55 18.74
C GLY A 35 -5.49 20.94 17.67
N GLY A 36 -5.89 19.98 16.83
CA GLY A 36 -6.92 20.18 15.80
C GLY A 36 -8.35 20.07 16.36
N ASP A 37 -9.25 20.84 15.77
CA ASP A 37 -10.69 20.74 15.99
C ASP A 37 -11.27 19.52 15.25
N ASP A 38 -12.20 18.81 15.89
CA ASP A 38 -12.86 17.64 15.33
C ASP A 38 -13.68 17.99 14.09
N GLU A 39 -14.24 19.21 14.02
CA GLU A 39 -14.97 19.67 12.85
C GLU A 39 -14.02 19.93 11.66
N GLU A 40 -12.87 20.58 11.89
CA GLU A 40 -11.83 20.77 10.86
C GLU A 40 -11.31 19.42 10.34
N ARG A 41 -11.08 18.46 11.24
CA ARG A 41 -10.61 17.11 10.87
C ARG A 41 -11.65 16.34 10.06
N LYS A 42 -12.92 16.40 10.44
CA LYS A 42 -14.02 15.77 9.67
C LYS A 42 -14.18 16.42 8.30
N ALA A 43 -14.11 17.74 8.23
CA ALA A 43 -14.19 18.47 6.96
C ALA A 43 -13.04 18.13 6.00
N ASN A 44 -11.87 17.77 6.53
CA ASN A 44 -10.68 17.45 5.75
C ASN A 44 -10.27 15.97 5.80
N TYR A 45 -11.20 15.08 6.16
CA TYR A 45 -10.90 13.66 6.40
C TYR A 45 -10.22 12.99 5.19
N THR A 46 -10.70 13.27 3.99
CA THR A 46 -10.11 12.76 2.74
C THR A 46 -8.64 13.18 2.57
N ASP A 47 -8.30 14.44 2.84
CA ASP A 47 -6.91 14.93 2.74
C ASP A 47 -6.02 14.31 3.83
N MET A 48 -6.54 14.16 5.05
CA MET A 48 -5.84 13.47 6.14
C MET A 48 -5.51 12.02 5.75
N VAL A 49 -6.50 11.27 5.26
CA VAL A 49 -6.34 9.87 4.83
C VAL A 49 -5.35 9.77 3.67
N ASN A 50 -5.48 10.62 2.66
CA ASN A 50 -4.57 10.63 1.51
C ASN A 50 -3.12 10.87 1.95
N LYS A 51 -2.89 11.84 2.85
CA LYS A 51 -1.54 12.11 3.38
C LYS A 51 -0.96 10.96 4.18
N TYR A 52 -1.79 10.26 4.96
CA TYR A 52 -1.33 9.05 5.62
C TYR A 52 -0.77 8.05 4.61
N TYR A 53 -1.55 7.70 3.59
CA TYR A 53 -1.12 6.75 2.57
C TYR A 53 0.07 7.27 1.75
N ASP A 54 0.10 8.53 1.35
CA ASP A 54 1.24 9.11 0.62
C ASP A 54 2.55 9.05 1.42
N LEU A 55 2.47 9.26 2.75
CA LEU A 55 3.64 9.25 3.63
C LEU A 55 4.11 7.83 3.96
N VAL A 56 3.19 6.93 4.26
CA VAL A 56 3.56 5.61 4.78
C VAL A 56 3.84 4.60 3.66
N THR A 57 3.22 4.74 2.49
CA THR A 57 3.25 3.70 1.46
C THR A 57 4.67 3.38 0.99
N SER A 58 5.48 4.38 0.66
CA SER A 58 6.88 4.15 0.27
C SER A 58 7.72 3.49 1.37
N PHE A 59 7.45 3.81 2.64
CA PHE A 59 8.16 3.21 3.77
C PHE A 59 7.77 1.74 3.95
N TYR A 60 6.48 1.42 3.88
CA TYR A 60 6.01 0.04 3.98
C TYR A 60 6.44 -0.80 2.79
N GLU A 61 6.40 -0.26 1.57
CA GLU A 61 6.87 -1.00 0.39
C GLU A 61 8.37 -1.28 0.46
N TYR A 62 9.17 -0.36 0.99
CA TYR A 62 10.60 -0.59 1.24
C TYR A 62 10.84 -1.68 2.31
N GLY A 63 10.11 -1.63 3.43
CA GLY A 63 10.36 -2.53 4.57
C GLY A 63 9.69 -3.91 4.47
N TRP A 64 8.52 -3.99 3.84
CA TRP A 64 7.62 -5.15 3.87
C TRP A 64 7.19 -5.67 2.50
N GLY A 65 7.37 -4.87 1.45
CA GLY A 65 7.01 -5.23 0.08
C GLY A 65 5.63 -4.73 -0.34
N GLU A 66 5.14 -5.22 -1.47
CA GLU A 66 4.02 -4.64 -2.22
C GLU A 66 2.63 -5.06 -1.72
N SER A 67 2.55 -5.84 -0.65
CA SER A 67 1.30 -6.31 -0.03
C SER A 67 1.29 -5.94 1.45
N PHE A 68 0.18 -5.35 1.91
CA PHE A 68 -0.02 -4.92 3.31
C PHE A 68 -0.67 -6.01 4.18
N HIS A 69 -0.79 -7.23 3.66
CA HIS A 69 -1.22 -8.39 4.42
C HIS A 69 -0.06 -9.39 4.56
N PHE A 70 -0.16 -10.25 5.57
CA PHE A 70 0.82 -11.29 5.84
C PHE A 70 0.25 -12.66 5.50
N ALA A 71 1.16 -13.61 5.32
CA ALA A 71 0.83 -15.02 5.14
C ALA A 71 1.70 -15.88 6.06
N PRO A 72 1.17 -17.01 6.57
CA PRO A 72 2.00 -18.02 7.22
C PRO A 72 3.12 -18.47 6.28
N ARG A 73 4.35 -18.51 6.77
CA ARG A 73 5.53 -18.84 5.98
C ARG A 73 6.02 -20.26 6.28
N TRP A 74 6.23 -21.05 5.24
CA TRP A 74 6.82 -22.38 5.38
C TRP A 74 8.34 -22.33 5.50
N LYS A 75 8.91 -23.44 5.97
CA LYS A 75 10.37 -23.59 6.03
C LYS A 75 10.92 -23.41 4.61
N TRP A 76 11.94 -22.56 4.47
CA TRP A 76 12.61 -22.22 3.20
C TRP A 76 11.82 -21.33 2.23
N GLU A 77 10.61 -20.90 2.61
CA GLU A 77 9.84 -19.98 1.82
C GLU A 77 10.27 -18.53 2.11
N SER A 78 10.36 -17.68 1.07
CA SER A 78 10.57 -16.24 1.27
C SER A 78 9.27 -15.56 1.69
N LEU A 79 9.34 -14.35 2.28
CA LEU A 79 8.13 -13.58 2.59
C LEU A 79 7.25 -13.36 1.34
N ARG A 80 7.88 -12.98 0.22
CA ARG A 80 7.18 -12.73 -1.04
C ARG A 80 6.48 -13.98 -1.56
N GLU A 81 7.14 -15.13 -1.52
CA GLU A 81 6.55 -16.39 -1.99
C GLU A 81 5.40 -16.84 -1.06
N SER A 82 5.51 -16.62 0.26
CA SER A 82 4.41 -16.93 1.18
C SER A 82 3.13 -16.12 0.91
N ILE A 83 3.29 -14.84 0.56
CA ILE A 83 2.18 -13.95 0.21
C ILE A 83 1.52 -14.43 -1.08
N LYS A 84 2.31 -14.64 -2.15
CA LYS A 84 1.79 -15.13 -3.43
C LYS A 84 1.04 -16.46 -3.29
N ARG A 85 1.60 -17.42 -2.54
CA ARG A 85 0.93 -18.69 -2.28
C ARG A 85 -0.41 -18.49 -1.58
N HIS A 86 -0.48 -17.56 -0.61
CA HIS A 86 -1.71 -17.28 0.11
C HIS A 86 -2.77 -16.62 -0.78
N GLU A 87 -2.38 -15.66 -1.62
CA GLU A 87 -3.25 -15.02 -2.62
C GLU A 87 -3.80 -16.07 -3.62
N HIS A 88 -2.95 -16.97 -4.12
CA HIS A 88 -3.37 -18.09 -4.98
C HIS A 88 -4.34 -19.04 -4.27
N PHE A 89 -4.10 -19.32 -2.98
CA PHE A 89 -5.00 -20.15 -2.19
C PHE A 89 -6.37 -19.49 -2.04
N LEU A 90 -6.44 -18.18 -1.76
CA LEU A 90 -7.71 -17.44 -1.68
C LEU A 90 -8.46 -17.48 -3.02
N ALA A 91 -7.77 -17.25 -4.14
CA ALA A 91 -8.37 -17.35 -5.48
C ALA A 91 -8.94 -18.75 -5.75
N LEU A 92 -8.24 -19.81 -5.31
CA LEU A 92 -8.70 -21.20 -5.43
C LEU A 92 -9.93 -21.46 -4.55
N GLN A 93 -9.94 -21.01 -3.29
CA GLN A 93 -11.07 -21.18 -2.37
C GLN A 93 -12.33 -20.47 -2.88
N LEU A 94 -12.17 -19.30 -3.51
CA LEU A 94 -13.25 -18.55 -4.14
C LEU A 94 -13.71 -19.17 -5.48
N GLY A 95 -12.97 -20.16 -6.00
CA GLY A 95 -13.29 -20.80 -7.27
C GLY A 95 -13.20 -19.85 -8.47
N LEU A 96 -12.29 -18.87 -8.41
CA LEU A 96 -12.16 -17.85 -9.44
C LEU A 96 -11.76 -18.44 -10.78
N LYS A 97 -12.40 -17.96 -11.85
CA LYS A 97 -12.17 -18.38 -13.24
C LYS A 97 -11.86 -17.19 -14.12
N LYS A 98 -11.06 -17.43 -15.16
CA LYS A 98 -10.74 -16.42 -16.18
C LYS A 98 -12.01 -15.76 -16.71
N GLY A 99 -12.01 -14.42 -16.75
CA GLY A 99 -13.12 -13.62 -17.26
C GLY A 99 -14.16 -13.20 -16.21
N GLN A 100 -14.07 -13.70 -14.97
CA GLN A 100 -14.91 -13.20 -13.90
C GLN A 100 -14.49 -11.80 -13.45
N LYS A 101 -15.47 -10.99 -13.06
CA LYS A 101 -15.24 -9.70 -12.38
C LYS A 101 -15.20 -9.96 -10.88
N VAL A 102 -14.16 -9.47 -10.22
CA VAL A 102 -13.91 -9.68 -8.79
C VAL A 102 -13.80 -8.32 -8.11
N LEU A 103 -14.37 -8.20 -6.90
CA LEU A 103 -14.28 -7.02 -6.06
C LEU A 103 -13.42 -7.34 -4.83
N ASP A 104 -12.34 -6.60 -4.65
CA ASP A 104 -11.51 -6.63 -3.44
C ASP A 104 -11.89 -5.44 -2.54
N VAL A 105 -12.70 -5.70 -1.52
CA VAL A 105 -13.20 -4.67 -0.59
C VAL A 105 -12.16 -4.44 0.51
N GLY A 106 -11.64 -3.22 0.58
CA GLY A 106 -10.54 -2.91 1.50
C GLY A 106 -9.17 -3.31 0.93
N CYS A 107 -8.99 -3.21 -0.38
CA CYS A 107 -7.80 -3.63 -1.13
C CYS A 107 -6.49 -2.93 -0.74
N GLY A 108 -6.53 -1.90 0.12
CA GLY A 108 -5.35 -1.13 0.51
C GLY A 108 -4.60 -0.58 -0.70
N ILE A 109 -3.32 -0.96 -0.84
CA ILE A 109 -2.49 -0.58 -2.00
C ILE A 109 -2.59 -1.55 -3.19
N GLY A 110 -3.54 -2.49 -3.15
CA GLY A 110 -3.89 -3.38 -4.25
C GLY A 110 -2.97 -4.58 -4.45
N GLY A 111 -2.29 -5.06 -3.40
CA GLY A 111 -1.35 -6.20 -3.47
C GLY A 111 -1.90 -7.41 -4.25
N PRO A 112 -3.02 -8.03 -3.82
CA PRO A 112 -3.62 -9.16 -4.52
C PRO A 112 -4.05 -8.90 -5.97
N LEU A 113 -4.32 -7.65 -6.34
CA LEU A 113 -4.75 -7.26 -7.70
C LEU A 113 -3.57 -7.14 -8.68
N LYS A 114 -2.33 -7.03 -8.18
CA LYS A 114 -1.11 -6.86 -9.00
C LYS A 114 -0.48 -8.19 -9.45
N GLY A 115 -0.86 -9.30 -8.81
CA GLY A 115 -0.29 -10.64 -9.00
C GLY A 115 -0.78 -11.39 -10.23
#